data_AF-A0A409XSX0-F1
#
_entry.id   AF-A0A409XSX0-F1
#
_cell.length_a   1.000
_cell.length_b   1.000
_cell.length_c   1.000
_cell.angle_alpha   90.00
_cell.angle_beta   90.00
_cell.angle_gamma   90.00
#
_symmetry.space_group_name_H-M   'P 1'
#
loop_
_entity.id
_entity.type
_entity.pdbx_description
1 polymer ?
#
loop_
_entity_poly.entity_id
_entity_poly.type
_entity_poly.pdbx_seq_one_letter_code
_entity_poly.pdbx_strand_id
1 'polypeptide(L)'
;MAVFSRGRTVVNLLRIFWILVILWYELGTWNSSVKGCNWPDSALLSDDLDAGAISSKPTHVLLVADPQIIDRHSYPGRGFLLSYLTKFLVDLNLRKNWRTALHKQPDVVVFLGDMMDSGRFVMSDEEYNAYFNRFNKIFALDLDIPVYFIPGNHDVGLGAKVVQFSETARSRYIAHFGQPNQEISVANHTLVLFDAPSYADEDSKRNGQKKSFERWVPVPHGALDFMKKFSDRPHVDPVILLSHIPLFRSDGKPCGPLREKGTLRPGVGLGYQNTLEKQSSYRLLEFLSPEAVFSGDDHDYCEYTHVYQVRGLSKRVREVTVRTLSMVMNVRRPGFQLLSLMPADIRASDKPTHADTPCLLPDQLGIYLVVYIPLLAISLVIVFASNMGQQTPRRSYSRQSFPNGSHGDVESEGRRDSYPPTSNVLSGPGSSPGWFVIQGHRRQQNIRPSIFEWPDKMKDSLRSLCPGHARLASYRRSWPGTVMADIRDIATFPLLTFAVITWWVTTH
;
A
#
# COMPACT_ATOMS: atom_id res chain seq x y z
N MET A 1 8.60 8.21 49.02
CA MET A 1 9.11 7.09 48.18
C MET A 1 8.00 6.23 47.57
N ALA A 2 6.96 5.80 48.30
CA ALA A 2 5.89 4.95 47.75
C ALA A 2 5.08 5.57 46.59
N VAL A 3 4.84 6.90 46.61
CA VAL A 3 4.07 7.62 45.58
C VAL A 3 4.80 7.67 44.24
N PHE A 4 6.11 7.95 44.23
CA PHE A 4 6.97 7.87 43.05
C PHE A 4 7.06 6.47 42.44
N SER A 5 6.89 5.41 43.25
CA SER A 5 6.89 4.02 42.74
C SER A 5 5.60 3.69 41.96
N ARG A 6 4.47 4.32 42.31
CA ARG A 6 3.16 4.02 41.72
C ARG A 6 3.03 4.56 40.30
N GLY A 7 3.46 5.80 40.05
CA GLY A 7 3.51 6.37 38.70
C GLY A 7 4.45 5.60 37.75
N ARG A 8 5.61 5.18 38.24
CA ARG A 8 6.55 4.33 37.47
C ARG A 8 5.94 2.96 37.15
N THR A 9 5.19 2.37 38.07
CA THR A 9 4.51 1.09 37.86
C THR A 9 3.43 1.21 36.78
N VAL A 10 2.59 2.24 36.81
CA VAL A 10 1.56 2.50 35.78
C VAL A 10 2.19 2.65 34.40
N VAL A 11 3.24 3.46 34.28
CA VAL A 11 3.96 3.66 33.01
C VAL A 11 4.56 2.35 32.50
N ASN A 12 5.18 1.54 33.36
CA ASN A 12 5.76 0.26 32.95
C ASN A 12 4.69 -0.76 32.53
N LEU A 13 3.54 -0.80 33.20
CA LEU A 13 2.41 -1.63 32.77
C LEU A 13 1.87 -1.20 31.41
N LEU A 14 1.72 0.11 31.18
CA LEU A 14 1.33 0.64 29.87
C LEU A 14 2.36 0.29 28.78
N ARG A 15 3.67 0.36 29.08
CA ARG A 15 4.71 -0.08 28.14
C ARG A 15 4.56 -1.54 27.76
N ILE A 16 4.40 -2.43 28.73
CA ILE A 16 4.21 -3.87 28.48
C ILE A 16 2.94 -4.08 27.64
N PHE A 17 1.84 -3.41 28.00
CA PHE A 17 0.59 -3.46 27.24
C PHE A 17 0.79 -3.03 25.78
N TRP A 18 1.44 -1.89 25.54
CA TRP A 18 1.72 -1.41 24.19
C TRP A 18 2.63 -2.34 23.40
N ILE A 19 3.64 -2.94 24.02
CA ILE A 19 4.48 -3.95 23.38
C ILE A 19 3.61 -5.12 22.92
N LEU A 20 2.72 -5.65 23.77
CA LEU A 20 1.83 -6.76 23.41
C LEU A 20 0.85 -6.37 22.30
N VAL A 21 0.26 -5.18 22.37
CA VAL A 21 -0.64 -4.64 21.33
C VAL A 21 0.08 -4.53 19.99
N ILE A 22 1.27 -3.93 19.96
CA ILE A 22 2.07 -3.77 18.73
C ILE A 22 2.47 -5.14 18.20
N LEU A 23 2.98 -6.06 19.03
CA LEU A 23 3.33 -7.41 18.59
C LEU A 23 2.14 -8.16 17.98
N TRP A 24 0.95 -8.02 18.57
CA TRP A 24 -0.25 -8.63 18.01
C TRP A 24 -0.66 -7.97 16.69
N TYR A 25 -0.82 -6.65 16.66
CA TYR A 25 -1.41 -5.94 15.52
C TYR A 25 -0.44 -5.67 14.36
N GLU A 26 0.87 -5.68 14.61
CA GLU A 26 1.89 -5.51 13.55
C GLU A 26 2.46 -6.84 13.04
N LEU A 27 2.35 -7.94 13.79
CA LEU A 27 2.88 -9.26 13.40
C LEU A 27 1.85 -10.38 13.49
N GLY A 28 1.18 -10.53 14.64
CA GLY A 28 0.23 -11.62 14.87
C GLY A 28 -0.97 -11.63 13.92
N THR A 29 -1.53 -10.46 13.62
CA THR A 29 -2.70 -10.30 12.76
C THR A 29 -2.47 -10.77 11.33
N TRP A 30 -1.29 -10.54 10.76
CA TRP A 30 -0.95 -11.00 9.39
C TRP A 30 -0.92 -12.52 9.31
N ASN A 31 -0.26 -13.19 10.25
CA ASN A 31 -0.24 -14.65 10.30
C ASN A 31 -1.64 -15.23 10.57
N SER A 32 -2.40 -14.58 11.45
CA SER A 32 -3.76 -15.02 11.78
C SER A 32 -4.73 -14.86 10.60
N SER A 33 -4.63 -13.79 9.81
CA SER A 33 -5.59 -13.51 8.73
C SER A 33 -5.48 -14.51 7.59
N VAL A 34 -4.28 -15.05 7.34
CA VAL A 34 -4.05 -16.04 6.28
C VAL A 34 -3.94 -17.49 6.78
N LYS A 35 -4.19 -17.75 8.07
CA LYS A 35 -4.06 -19.08 8.66
C LYS A 35 -4.96 -20.13 7.99
N GLY A 36 -6.17 -19.72 7.59
CA GLY A 36 -7.13 -20.57 6.88
C GLY A 36 -6.98 -20.57 5.36
N CYS A 37 -6.07 -19.77 4.79
CA CYS A 37 -5.88 -19.67 3.35
C CYS A 37 -4.73 -20.58 2.91
N ASN A 38 -5.05 -21.78 2.44
CA ASN A 38 -4.07 -22.76 1.98
C ASN A 38 -4.14 -22.93 0.46
N TRP A 39 -3.09 -23.48 -0.15
CA TRP A 39 -3.14 -23.87 -1.56
C TRP A 39 -4.32 -24.83 -1.80
N PRO A 40 -5.16 -24.60 -2.83
CA PRO A 40 -6.39 -25.36 -3.07
C PRO A 40 -6.12 -26.74 -3.70
N ASP A 41 -5.04 -27.42 -3.32
CA ASP A 41 -4.59 -28.69 -3.89
C ASP A 41 -5.61 -29.81 -3.70
N SER A 42 -6.35 -29.77 -2.59
CA SER A 42 -7.43 -30.72 -2.30
C SER A 42 -8.57 -30.71 -3.32
N ALA A 43 -8.77 -29.59 -4.03
CA ALA A 43 -9.75 -29.53 -5.12
C ALA A 43 -9.27 -30.27 -6.39
N LEU A 44 -7.97 -30.59 -6.47
CA LEU A 44 -7.34 -31.21 -7.63
C LEU A 44 -6.99 -32.68 -7.40
N LEU A 45 -6.59 -33.03 -6.17
CA LEU A 45 -6.20 -34.39 -5.80
C LEU A 45 -7.43 -35.27 -5.53
N SER A 46 -7.32 -36.60 -5.71
CA SER A 46 -8.34 -37.57 -5.26
C SER A 46 -8.02 -38.07 -3.87
N ASP A 47 -9.06 -38.39 -3.09
CA ASP A 47 -8.94 -39.13 -1.83
C ASP A 47 -8.30 -40.52 -2.03
N ASP A 48 -8.42 -41.10 -3.24
CA ASP A 48 -7.88 -42.42 -3.62
C ASP A 48 -6.41 -42.43 -4.08
N LEU A 49 -5.72 -41.28 -4.07
CA LEU A 49 -4.29 -41.25 -4.40
C LEU A 49 -3.47 -41.65 -3.18
N ASP A 50 -3.13 -42.94 -3.11
CA ASP A 50 -2.17 -43.49 -2.14
C ASP A 50 -0.98 -42.55 -2.01
N ALA A 51 -0.81 -41.98 -0.82
CA ALA A 51 0.19 -40.99 -0.45
C ALA A 51 1.67 -41.45 -0.61
N GLY A 52 1.89 -42.63 -1.20
CA GLY A 52 3.19 -43.23 -1.47
C GLY A 52 3.56 -43.41 -2.94
N ALA A 53 2.68 -43.14 -3.92
CA ALA A 53 2.93 -43.49 -5.33
C ALA A 53 3.18 -42.31 -6.30
N ILE A 54 2.93 -41.06 -5.89
CA ILE A 54 3.10 -39.89 -6.76
C ILE A 54 4.21 -38.97 -6.22
N SER A 55 5.26 -38.78 -7.02
CA SER A 55 6.38 -37.89 -6.69
C SER A 55 6.11 -36.42 -7.01
N SER A 56 5.07 -36.10 -7.79
CA SER A 56 4.76 -34.74 -8.25
C SER A 56 3.58 -34.13 -7.48
N LYS A 57 3.74 -32.89 -7.01
CA LYS A 57 2.70 -32.10 -6.34
C LYS A 57 2.19 -31.01 -7.29
N PRO A 58 0.99 -30.45 -7.07
CA PRO A 58 0.57 -29.26 -7.80
C PRO A 58 1.61 -28.15 -7.72
N THR A 59 1.84 -27.45 -8.82
CA THR A 59 2.72 -26.27 -8.86
C THR A 59 1.95 -25.05 -8.40
N HIS A 60 2.57 -24.26 -7.53
CA HIS A 60 1.95 -23.16 -6.82
C HIS A 60 2.34 -21.81 -7.43
N VAL A 61 1.37 -21.13 -8.03
CA VAL A 61 1.52 -19.79 -8.61
C VAL A 61 0.87 -18.75 -7.71
N LEU A 62 1.67 -17.81 -7.20
CA LEU A 62 1.18 -16.65 -6.46
C LEU A 62 0.85 -15.51 -7.43
N LEU A 63 -0.40 -15.07 -7.42
CA LEU A 63 -0.85 -13.92 -8.20
C LEU A 63 -1.01 -12.69 -7.28
N VAL A 64 -0.39 -11.59 -7.69
CA VAL A 64 -0.39 -10.31 -6.96
C VAL A 64 -0.88 -9.21 -7.88
N ALA A 65 -1.92 -8.48 -7.48
CA ALA A 65 -2.43 -7.35 -8.26
C ALA A 65 -2.19 -6.02 -7.54
N ASP A 66 -1.98 -4.96 -8.32
CA ASP A 66 -2.02 -3.57 -7.90
C ASP A 66 -1.23 -3.26 -6.61
N PRO A 67 0.06 -3.65 -6.51
CA PRO A 67 0.86 -3.22 -5.37
C PRO A 67 0.99 -1.70 -5.31
N GLN A 68 0.92 -1.01 -6.46
CA GLN A 68 0.83 0.44 -6.63
C GLN A 68 1.65 1.20 -5.59
N ILE A 69 2.97 0.96 -5.59
CA ILE A 69 3.84 1.68 -4.66
C ILE A 69 3.70 3.17 -4.95
N ILE A 70 3.41 4.00 -3.94
CA ILE A 70 3.09 5.42 -4.17
C ILE A 70 4.33 6.31 -4.31
N ASP A 71 4.24 7.47 -4.93
CA ASP A 71 5.32 8.43 -4.99
C ASP A 71 4.83 9.86 -4.72
N ARG A 72 5.64 10.86 -5.15
CA ARG A 72 5.29 12.27 -4.98
C ARG A 72 4.13 12.72 -5.87
N HIS A 73 3.83 11.99 -6.94
CA HIS A 73 2.78 12.30 -7.91
C HIS A 73 1.44 11.67 -7.52
N SER A 74 1.43 10.65 -6.65
CA SER A 74 0.21 9.98 -6.17
C SER A 74 -0.83 10.90 -5.51
N TYR A 75 -0.39 11.90 -4.72
CA TYR A 75 -1.28 12.81 -4.00
C TYR A 75 -0.86 14.28 -4.21
N PRO A 76 -1.15 14.86 -5.39
CA PRO A 76 -0.77 16.23 -5.70
C PRO A 76 -1.47 17.20 -4.75
N GLY A 77 -0.70 18.11 -4.14
CA GLY A 77 -1.20 19.07 -3.14
C GLY A 77 -0.97 18.65 -1.68
N ARG A 78 -0.50 17.43 -1.43
CA ARG A 78 -0.07 17.00 -0.09
C ARG A 78 1.33 17.54 0.22
N GLY A 79 1.49 18.16 1.38
CA GLY A 79 2.79 18.69 1.84
C GLY A 79 3.85 17.59 2.00
N PHE A 80 5.13 17.96 1.81
CA PHE A 80 6.26 17.03 1.78
C PHE A 80 6.29 16.04 2.95
N LEU A 81 6.11 16.53 4.19
CA LEU A 81 6.16 15.69 5.39
C LEU A 81 5.06 14.61 5.39
N LEU A 82 3.84 14.99 5.03
CA LEU A 82 2.72 14.05 5.02
C LEU A 82 2.85 13.05 3.87
N SER A 83 3.35 13.47 2.70
CA SER A 83 3.66 12.58 1.58
C SER A 83 4.76 11.58 1.94
N TYR A 84 5.83 12.04 2.60
CA TYR A 84 6.89 11.17 3.10
C TYR A 84 6.38 10.15 4.11
N LEU A 85 5.60 10.59 5.10
CA LEU A 85 5.03 9.71 6.11
C LEU A 85 4.04 8.70 5.50
N THR A 86 3.19 9.14 4.59
CA THR A 86 2.24 8.24 3.88
C THR A 86 3.03 7.16 3.14
N LYS A 87 4.03 7.55 2.34
CA LYS A 87 4.88 6.62 1.61
C LYS A 87 5.58 5.64 2.53
N PHE A 88 6.12 6.11 3.64
CA PHE A 88 6.78 5.25 4.62
C PHE A 88 5.82 4.20 5.20
N LEU A 89 4.62 4.60 5.63
CA LEU A 89 3.63 3.69 6.19
C LEU A 89 3.09 2.68 5.16
N VAL A 90 2.88 3.13 3.91
CA VAL A 90 2.47 2.24 2.81
C VAL A 90 3.57 1.25 2.47
N ASP A 91 4.82 1.70 2.34
CA ASP A 91 5.96 0.82 2.08
C ASP A 91 6.13 -0.23 3.21
N LEU A 92 5.90 0.14 4.48
CA LEU A 92 5.89 -0.82 5.60
C LEU A 92 4.76 -1.84 5.49
N ASN A 93 3.53 -1.39 5.17
CA ASN A 93 2.40 -2.28 4.99
C ASN A 93 2.62 -3.27 3.84
N LEU A 94 3.10 -2.79 2.69
CA LEU A 94 3.41 -3.63 1.54
C LEU A 94 4.46 -4.69 1.86
N ARG A 95 5.51 -4.36 2.64
CA ARG A 95 6.50 -5.37 3.10
C ARG A 95 5.87 -6.47 3.95
N LYS A 96 4.91 -6.13 4.83
CA LYS A 96 4.19 -7.12 5.64
C LYS A 96 3.27 -8.00 4.79
N ASN A 97 2.53 -7.38 3.87
CA ASN A 97 1.68 -8.07 2.91
C ASN A 97 2.49 -9.04 2.06
N TRP A 98 3.61 -8.56 1.52
CA TRP A 98 4.52 -9.32 0.69
C TRP A 98 5.13 -10.51 1.42
N ARG A 99 5.68 -10.29 2.61
CA ARG A 99 6.20 -11.38 3.45
C ARG A 99 5.15 -12.45 3.70
N THR A 100 3.93 -12.04 4.01
CA THR A 100 2.84 -12.97 4.32
C THR A 100 2.42 -13.79 3.11
N ALA A 101 2.44 -13.18 1.92
CA ALA A 101 2.22 -13.89 0.67
C ALA A 101 3.37 -14.88 0.38
N LEU A 102 4.63 -14.46 0.52
CA LEU A 102 5.79 -15.34 0.31
C LEU A 102 5.91 -16.47 1.33
N HIS A 103 5.41 -16.30 2.56
CA HIS A 103 5.33 -17.39 3.53
C HIS A 103 4.42 -18.55 3.08
N LYS A 104 3.63 -18.36 2.01
CA LYS A 104 2.91 -19.45 1.35
C LYS A 104 3.81 -20.35 0.49
N GLN A 105 5.09 -19.97 0.30
CA GLN A 105 6.09 -20.74 -0.45
C GLN A 105 5.64 -21.05 -1.88
N PRO A 106 5.36 -20.01 -2.71
CA PRO A 106 5.02 -20.24 -4.11
C PRO A 106 6.23 -20.71 -4.92
N ASP A 107 5.96 -21.50 -5.97
CA ASP A 107 6.95 -21.89 -6.97
C ASP A 107 7.15 -20.80 -8.04
N VAL A 108 6.10 -20.02 -8.33
CA VAL A 108 6.12 -18.93 -9.33
C VAL A 108 5.34 -17.73 -8.80
N VAL A 109 5.79 -16.51 -9.14
CA VAL A 109 5.04 -15.27 -8.86
C VAL A 109 4.67 -14.57 -10.16
N VAL A 110 3.43 -14.09 -10.26
CA VAL A 110 3.01 -13.19 -11.34
C VAL A 110 2.36 -11.93 -10.77
N PHE A 111 2.89 -10.77 -11.17
CA PHE A 111 2.29 -9.47 -10.89
C PHE A 111 1.33 -9.07 -12.02
N LEU A 112 0.08 -8.79 -11.66
CA LEU A 112 -1.03 -8.48 -12.56
C LEU A 112 -1.15 -6.98 -12.88
N GLY A 113 -0.01 -6.30 -13.00
CA GLY A 113 0.07 -4.89 -13.36
C GLY A 113 0.01 -3.92 -12.19
N ASP A 114 0.21 -2.66 -12.56
CA ASP A 114 0.22 -1.52 -11.65
C ASP A 114 1.24 -1.68 -10.53
N MET A 115 2.47 -2.03 -10.93
CA MET A 115 3.59 -2.11 -10.01
C MET A 115 3.85 -0.76 -9.36
N MET A 116 3.77 0.31 -10.15
CA MET A 116 3.98 1.69 -9.73
C MET A 116 2.74 2.54 -9.98
N ASP A 117 2.35 3.37 -9.02
CA ASP A 117 1.17 4.25 -9.15
C ASP A 117 1.35 5.36 -10.20
N SER A 118 2.60 5.65 -10.59
CA SER A 118 2.95 6.80 -11.45
C SER A 118 3.97 6.46 -12.54
N GLY A 119 4.16 5.17 -12.86
CA GLY A 119 5.15 4.71 -13.84
C GLY A 119 4.97 5.32 -15.24
N ARG A 120 3.72 5.62 -15.59
CA ARG A 120 3.31 6.27 -16.85
C ARG A 120 3.71 7.73 -16.98
N PHE A 121 3.98 8.44 -15.88
CA PHE A 121 4.20 9.90 -15.93
C PHE A 121 5.59 10.28 -16.41
N VAL A 122 5.75 11.55 -16.82
CA VAL A 122 7.04 12.16 -17.14
C VAL A 122 7.88 12.28 -15.88
N MET A 123 9.04 11.62 -15.88
CA MET A 123 10.07 11.70 -14.84
C MET A 123 11.45 11.45 -15.45
N SER A 124 12.51 11.85 -14.73
CA SER A 124 13.87 11.56 -15.19
C SER A 124 14.20 10.07 -15.02
N ASP A 125 15.19 9.58 -15.77
CA ASP A 125 15.61 8.18 -15.67
C ASP A 125 16.16 7.87 -14.27
N GLU A 126 16.83 8.82 -13.61
CA GLU A 126 17.31 8.65 -12.23
C GLU A 126 16.16 8.50 -11.25
N GLU A 127 15.09 9.29 -11.41
CA GLU A 127 13.89 9.17 -10.59
C GLU A 127 13.20 7.83 -10.79
N TYR A 128 13.00 7.40 -12.04
CA TYR A 128 12.39 6.12 -12.35
C TYR A 128 13.23 4.95 -11.82
N ASN A 129 14.54 5.00 -12.00
CA ASN A 129 15.46 3.99 -11.45
C ASN A 129 15.40 3.94 -9.91
N ALA A 130 15.33 5.08 -9.23
CA ALA A 130 15.16 5.11 -7.77
C ALA A 130 13.79 4.54 -7.35
N TYR A 131 12.75 4.76 -8.15
CA TYR A 131 11.41 4.23 -7.94
C TYR A 131 11.38 2.70 -8.09
N PHE A 132 11.98 2.18 -9.17
CA PHE A 132 12.13 0.74 -9.41
C PHE A 132 12.99 0.05 -8.35
N ASN A 133 14.11 0.66 -7.97
CA ASN A 133 14.93 0.13 -6.88
C ASN A 133 14.17 0.07 -5.55
N ARG A 134 13.19 0.98 -5.34
CA ARG A 134 12.30 0.90 -4.18
C ARG A 134 11.32 -0.25 -4.29
N PHE A 135 10.72 -0.45 -5.46
CA PHE A 135 9.88 -1.61 -5.75
C PHE A 135 10.62 -2.92 -5.42
N ASN A 136 11.82 -3.11 -5.98
CA ASN A 136 12.64 -4.31 -5.72
C ASN A 136 13.01 -4.50 -4.25
N LYS A 137 13.16 -3.41 -3.48
CA LYS A 137 13.43 -3.51 -2.03
C LYS A 137 12.20 -3.89 -1.22
N ILE A 138 11.00 -3.50 -1.65
CA ILE A 138 9.74 -3.85 -0.99
C ILE A 138 9.40 -5.31 -1.30
N PHE A 139 9.55 -5.69 -2.58
CA PHE A 139 9.22 -7.00 -3.12
C PHE A 139 10.47 -7.90 -3.30
N ALA A 140 11.43 -7.79 -2.39
CA ALA A 140 12.64 -8.59 -2.43
C ALA A 140 12.30 -10.10 -2.35
N LEU A 141 13.02 -10.90 -3.12
CA LEU A 141 12.80 -12.34 -3.32
C LEU A 141 14.11 -13.11 -3.24
N ASP A 142 13.99 -14.40 -2.95
CA ASP A 142 15.07 -15.37 -3.16
C ASP A 142 15.29 -15.58 -4.67
N LEU A 143 16.55 -15.79 -5.08
CA LEU A 143 16.95 -15.83 -6.49
C LEU A 143 16.36 -17.00 -7.30
N ASP A 144 15.78 -17.99 -6.63
CA ASP A 144 15.33 -19.24 -7.27
C ASP A 144 13.85 -19.21 -7.68
N ILE A 145 13.06 -18.22 -7.25
CA ILE A 145 11.63 -18.12 -7.59
C ILE A 145 11.46 -17.26 -8.85
N PRO A 146 10.99 -17.83 -9.99
CA PRO A 146 10.71 -17.05 -11.19
C PRO A 146 9.56 -16.05 -10.97
N VAL A 147 9.73 -14.84 -11.50
CA VAL A 147 8.75 -13.75 -11.41
C VAL A 147 8.43 -13.19 -12.78
N TYR A 148 7.14 -12.97 -13.03
CA TYR A 148 6.65 -12.38 -14.26
C TYR A 148 5.74 -11.18 -13.98
N PHE A 149 5.63 -10.30 -14.97
CA PHE A 149 4.87 -9.05 -14.89
C PHE A 149 4.04 -8.88 -16.15
N ILE A 150 2.80 -8.38 -15.99
CA ILE A 150 2.02 -7.75 -17.07
C ILE A 150 1.90 -6.25 -16.78
N PRO A 151 1.76 -5.39 -17.79
CA PRO A 151 1.64 -3.95 -17.55
C PRO A 151 0.22 -3.58 -17.11
N GLY A 152 0.13 -2.67 -16.16
CA GLY A 152 -1.12 -1.97 -15.87
C GLY A 152 -1.20 -0.58 -16.47
N ASN A 153 -2.37 0.07 -16.36
CA ASN A 153 -2.57 1.41 -16.89
C ASN A 153 -1.75 2.47 -16.13
N HIS A 154 -1.37 2.25 -14.87
CA HIS A 154 -0.44 3.13 -14.13
C HIS A 154 1.02 2.94 -14.53
N ASP A 155 1.36 1.80 -15.13
CA ASP A 155 2.73 1.51 -15.59
C ASP A 155 3.03 2.11 -16.97
N VAL A 156 2.15 1.86 -17.94
CA VAL A 156 2.38 2.23 -19.36
C VAL A 156 1.46 3.31 -19.91
N GLY A 157 0.41 3.67 -19.15
CA GLY A 157 -0.62 4.60 -19.59
C GLY A 157 -1.75 3.92 -20.37
N LEU A 158 -2.85 4.65 -20.53
CA LEU A 158 -4.03 4.22 -21.29
C LEU A 158 -4.78 5.44 -21.84
N GLY A 159 -5.29 5.34 -23.07
CA GLY A 159 -6.10 6.35 -23.74
C GLY A 159 -5.28 7.40 -24.48
N ALA A 160 -5.95 8.47 -24.90
CA ALA A 160 -5.32 9.56 -25.66
C ALA A 160 -4.16 10.19 -24.88
N LYS A 161 -3.13 10.67 -25.61
CA LYS A 161 -1.94 11.31 -25.04
C LYS A 161 -2.33 12.43 -24.07
N VAL A 162 -2.22 12.16 -22.77
CA VAL A 162 -2.28 13.19 -21.73
C VAL A 162 -0.90 13.81 -21.65
N VAL A 163 -0.81 15.15 -21.59
CA VAL A 163 0.48 15.89 -21.53
C VAL A 163 1.41 15.40 -20.42
N GLN A 164 0.84 14.82 -19.36
CA GLN A 164 1.57 14.30 -18.20
C GLN A 164 2.16 12.90 -18.44
N PHE A 165 1.61 12.12 -19.38
CA PHE A 165 2.10 10.78 -19.69
C PHE A 165 3.37 10.84 -20.54
N SER A 166 4.34 10.01 -20.19
CA SER A 166 5.62 9.97 -20.86
C SER A 166 5.56 9.12 -22.12
N GLU A 167 6.11 9.65 -23.21
CA GLU A 167 6.25 8.89 -24.47
C GLU A 167 7.18 7.67 -24.32
N THR A 168 8.04 7.67 -23.30
CA THR A 168 8.96 6.57 -22.98
C THR A 168 8.43 5.62 -21.90
N ALA A 169 7.18 5.78 -21.43
CA ALA A 169 6.62 4.92 -20.38
C ALA A 169 6.70 3.43 -20.74
N ARG A 170 6.34 3.06 -21.98
CA ARG A 170 6.41 1.68 -22.46
C ARG A 170 7.85 1.14 -22.52
N SER A 171 8.80 1.92 -23.07
CA SER A 171 10.19 1.46 -23.16
C SER A 171 10.84 1.35 -21.78
N ARG A 172 10.52 2.26 -20.86
CA ARG A 172 10.94 2.17 -19.45
C ARG A 172 10.36 0.92 -18.79
N TYR A 173 9.07 0.64 -18.95
CA TYR A 173 8.46 -0.58 -18.45
C TYR A 173 9.23 -1.82 -18.93
N ILE A 174 9.47 -1.92 -20.24
CA ILE A 174 10.15 -3.07 -20.84
C ILE A 174 11.56 -3.26 -20.27
N ALA A 175 12.30 -2.17 -20.08
CA ALA A 175 13.65 -2.21 -19.53
C ALA A 175 13.72 -2.68 -18.06
N HIS A 176 12.62 -2.62 -17.31
CA HIS A 176 12.61 -2.90 -15.87
C HIS A 176 11.76 -4.12 -15.48
N PHE A 177 10.65 -4.37 -16.18
CA PHE A 177 9.68 -5.42 -15.87
C PHE A 177 9.58 -6.50 -16.97
N GLY A 178 10.22 -6.29 -18.12
CA GLY A 178 10.27 -7.26 -19.20
C GLY A 178 9.17 -7.09 -20.25
N GLN A 179 8.94 -8.14 -21.04
CA GLN A 179 8.06 -8.05 -22.21
C GLN A 179 6.58 -7.90 -21.80
N PRO A 180 5.79 -7.03 -22.44
CA PRO A 180 4.41 -6.78 -22.03
C PRO A 180 3.44 -7.94 -22.33
N ASN A 181 3.69 -8.65 -23.44
CA ASN A 181 2.96 -9.86 -23.82
C ASN A 181 3.92 -11.05 -23.73
N GLN A 182 3.54 -12.10 -22.99
CA GLN A 182 4.35 -13.30 -22.83
C GLN A 182 3.48 -14.56 -22.87
N GLU A 183 4.09 -15.64 -23.33
CA GLU A 183 3.56 -17.00 -23.25
C GLU A 183 4.57 -17.81 -22.44
N ILE A 184 4.16 -18.33 -21.29
CA ILE A 184 5.04 -19.13 -20.42
C ILE A 184 4.39 -20.48 -20.12
N SER A 185 5.19 -21.53 -20.01
CA SER A 185 4.71 -22.86 -19.63
C SER A 185 5.00 -23.09 -18.14
N VAL A 186 3.95 -23.38 -17.37
CA VAL A 186 4.05 -23.72 -15.94
C VAL A 186 3.23 -24.97 -15.69
N ALA A 187 3.86 -26.05 -15.23
CA ALA A 187 3.19 -27.34 -14.98
C ALA A 187 2.32 -27.80 -16.17
N ASN A 188 2.83 -27.69 -17.41
CA ASN A 188 2.10 -27.98 -18.66
C ASN A 188 0.79 -27.20 -18.82
N HIS A 189 0.74 -25.98 -18.29
CA HIS A 189 -0.27 -24.98 -18.62
C HIS A 189 0.40 -23.86 -19.39
N THR A 190 -0.30 -23.31 -20.37
CA THR A 190 0.11 -22.11 -21.08
C THR A 190 -0.47 -20.90 -20.36
N LEU A 191 0.38 -20.18 -19.62
CA LEU A 191 0.02 -18.90 -19.02
C LEU A 191 0.24 -17.80 -20.05
N VAL A 192 -0.84 -17.12 -20.42
CA VAL A 192 -0.84 -15.97 -21.34
C VAL A 192 -0.86 -14.70 -20.52
N LEU A 193 0.27 -14.00 -20.49
CA LEU A 193 0.46 -12.72 -19.83
C LEU A 193 0.17 -11.62 -20.85
N PHE A 194 -0.93 -10.90 -20.68
CA PHE A 194 -1.52 -10.06 -21.72
C PHE A 194 -1.46 -8.56 -21.41
N ASP A 195 -0.97 -7.78 -22.38
CA ASP A 195 -0.89 -6.32 -22.35
C ASP A 195 -2.25 -5.68 -22.65
N ALA A 196 -3.14 -5.76 -21.66
CA ALA A 196 -4.50 -5.25 -21.76
C ALA A 196 -4.60 -3.74 -22.04
N PRO A 197 -3.75 -2.87 -21.44
CA PRO A 197 -3.80 -1.44 -21.75
C PRO A 197 -3.52 -1.14 -23.23
N SER A 198 -2.48 -1.76 -23.80
CA SER A 198 -2.14 -1.54 -25.21
C SER A 198 -3.17 -2.16 -26.14
N TYR A 199 -3.78 -3.28 -25.73
CA TYR A 199 -4.90 -3.88 -26.46
C TYR A 199 -6.10 -2.93 -26.55
N ALA A 200 -6.52 -2.35 -25.42
CA ALA A 200 -7.62 -1.41 -25.37
C ALA A 200 -7.35 -0.18 -26.25
N ASP A 201 -6.14 0.39 -26.19
CA ASP A 201 -5.74 1.52 -27.03
C ASP A 201 -5.73 1.19 -28.53
N GLU A 202 -5.18 0.04 -28.89
CA GLU A 202 -5.13 -0.38 -30.29
C GLU A 202 -6.52 -0.66 -30.85
N ASP A 203 -7.38 -1.34 -30.09
CA ASP A 203 -8.74 -1.66 -30.51
C ASP A 203 -9.62 -0.39 -30.59
N SER A 204 -9.41 0.57 -29.68
CA SER A 204 -10.03 1.89 -29.73
C SER A 204 -9.62 2.66 -30.99
N LYS A 205 -8.33 2.66 -31.35
CA LYS A 205 -7.85 3.27 -32.61
C LYS A 205 -8.45 2.60 -33.84
N ARG A 206 -8.53 1.26 -33.85
CA ARG A 206 -9.18 0.50 -34.92
C ARG A 206 -10.65 0.89 -35.07
N ASN A 207 -11.39 0.93 -33.96
CA ASN A 207 -12.79 1.33 -33.92
C ASN A 207 -12.98 2.78 -34.39
N GLY A 208 -12.13 3.70 -33.94
CA GLY A 208 -12.14 5.11 -34.36
C GLY A 208 -11.91 5.30 -35.86
N GLN A 209 -11.14 4.42 -36.50
CA GLN A 209 -10.95 4.38 -37.95
C GLN A 209 -12.05 3.61 -38.70
N LYS A 210 -13.09 3.12 -38.01
CA LYS A 210 -14.19 2.31 -38.58
C LYS A 210 -13.68 1.08 -39.35
N LYS A 211 -12.55 0.51 -38.94
CA LYS A 211 -11.98 -0.69 -39.55
C LYS A 211 -12.50 -1.94 -38.84
N SER A 212 -12.89 -2.94 -39.61
CA SER A 212 -13.17 -4.26 -39.05
C SER A 212 -11.87 -4.91 -38.54
N PHE A 213 -11.99 -5.95 -37.72
CA PHE A 213 -10.84 -6.65 -37.17
C PHE A 213 -9.96 -7.29 -38.26
N GLU A 214 -10.60 -7.84 -39.29
CA GLU A 214 -9.96 -8.52 -40.43
C GLU A 214 -9.17 -7.54 -41.29
N ARG A 215 -9.63 -6.29 -41.39
CA ARG A 215 -8.97 -5.22 -42.16
C ARG A 215 -7.93 -4.45 -41.35
N TRP A 216 -7.79 -4.72 -40.05
CA TRP A 216 -6.79 -4.08 -39.20
C TRP A 216 -5.46 -4.81 -39.29
N VAL A 217 -4.41 -4.06 -39.62
CA VAL A 217 -3.02 -4.51 -39.53
C VAL A 217 -2.56 -4.27 -38.09
N PRO A 218 -2.30 -5.33 -37.31
CA PRO A 218 -1.87 -5.16 -35.93
C PRO A 218 -0.57 -4.39 -35.81
N VAL A 219 -0.41 -3.64 -34.73
CA VAL A 219 0.86 -3.02 -34.37
C VAL A 219 1.90 -4.13 -34.15
N PRO A 220 3.06 -4.11 -34.84
CA PRO A 220 4.09 -5.13 -34.66
C PRO A 220 4.52 -5.24 -33.19
N HIS A 221 4.58 -6.46 -32.66
CA HIS A 221 4.88 -6.74 -31.24
C HIS A 221 3.85 -6.15 -30.25
N GLY A 222 2.70 -5.71 -30.74
CA GLY A 222 1.56 -5.28 -29.93
C GLY A 222 0.69 -6.45 -29.47
N ALA A 223 -0.30 -6.15 -28.63
CA ALA A 223 -1.20 -7.15 -28.06
C ALA A 223 -2.04 -7.87 -29.14
N LEU A 224 -2.48 -7.15 -30.17
CA LEU A 224 -3.21 -7.77 -31.29
C LEU A 224 -2.34 -8.67 -32.16
N ASP A 225 -1.09 -8.28 -32.41
CA ASP A 225 -0.13 -9.09 -33.17
C ASP A 225 0.19 -10.38 -32.41
N PHE A 226 0.42 -10.26 -31.09
CA PHE A 226 0.60 -11.41 -30.19
C PHE A 226 -0.60 -12.35 -30.22
N MET A 227 -1.82 -11.83 -30.08
CA MET A 227 -3.05 -12.63 -30.09
C MET A 227 -3.24 -13.39 -31.41
N LYS A 228 -2.97 -12.76 -32.57
CA LYS A 228 -3.05 -13.45 -33.88
C LYS A 228 -2.01 -14.57 -33.99
N LYS A 229 -0.74 -14.28 -33.64
CA LYS A 229 0.35 -15.28 -33.66
C LYS A 229 0.11 -16.44 -32.70
N PHE A 230 -0.58 -16.18 -31.59
CA PHE A 230 -1.02 -17.23 -30.67
C PHE A 230 -2.06 -18.11 -31.35
N SER A 231 -3.13 -17.54 -31.92
CA SER A 231 -4.20 -18.33 -32.56
C SER A 231 -3.79 -19.12 -33.81
N ASP A 232 -2.70 -18.72 -34.48
CA ASP A 232 -2.20 -19.39 -35.68
C ASP A 232 -1.51 -20.74 -35.38
N ARG A 233 -1.24 -21.02 -34.10
CA ARG A 233 -0.55 -22.25 -33.64
C ARG A 233 -1.53 -23.14 -32.85
N PRO A 234 -1.42 -24.47 -32.94
CA PRO A 234 -2.19 -25.36 -32.09
C PRO A 234 -1.69 -25.29 -30.65
N HIS A 235 -2.63 -25.23 -29.70
CA HIS A 235 -2.35 -25.27 -28.26
C HIS A 235 -2.96 -26.53 -27.67
N VAL A 236 -2.11 -27.40 -27.12
CA VAL A 236 -2.52 -28.68 -26.51
C VAL A 236 -2.73 -28.54 -25.01
N ASP A 237 -1.93 -27.68 -24.38
CA ASP A 237 -1.97 -27.42 -22.95
C ASP A 237 -3.11 -26.45 -22.58
N PRO A 238 -3.74 -26.63 -21.39
CA PRO A 238 -4.71 -25.68 -20.85
C PRO A 238 -4.17 -24.25 -20.80
N VAL A 239 -4.99 -23.29 -21.25
CA VAL A 239 -4.61 -21.88 -21.30
C VAL A 239 -5.18 -21.12 -20.10
N ILE A 240 -4.34 -20.41 -19.36
CA ILE A 240 -4.74 -19.47 -18.30
C ILE A 240 -4.42 -18.06 -18.76
N LEU A 241 -5.42 -17.19 -18.80
CA LEU A 241 -5.24 -15.79 -19.20
C LEU A 241 -5.02 -14.90 -17.99
N LEU A 242 -3.92 -14.14 -18.00
CA LEU A 242 -3.57 -13.13 -17.01
C LEU A 242 -3.64 -11.74 -17.68
N SER A 243 -4.53 -10.88 -17.23
CA SER A 243 -4.82 -9.57 -17.84
C SER A 243 -4.93 -8.50 -16.78
N HIS A 244 -4.33 -7.33 -16.92
CA HIS A 244 -4.52 -6.29 -15.90
C HIS A 244 -5.97 -5.77 -15.88
N ILE A 245 -6.49 -5.35 -17.04
CA ILE A 245 -7.87 -4.84 -17.16
C ILE A 245 -8.87 -6.01 -17.21
N PRO A 246 -9.92 -6.02 -16.36
CA PRO A 246 -10.97 -7.03 -16.38
C PRO A 246 -11.73 -7.13 -17.70
N LEU A 247 -12.28 -8.30 -18.00
CA LEU A 247 -13.08 -8.49 -19.21
C LEU A 247 -14.49 -7.90 -19.04
N PHE A 248 -15.08 -7.53 -20.17
CA PHE A 248 -16.41 -6.96 -20.23
C PHE A 248 -17.45 -7.82 -19.51
N ARG A 249 -18.27 -7.15 -18.70
CA ARG A 249 -19.51 -7.70 -18.14
C ARG A 249 -20.58 -6.61 -18.15
N SER A 250 -21.84 -7.02 -18.25
CA SER A 250 -22.95 -6.08 -18.22
C SER A 250 -23.00 -5.34 -16.88
N ASP A 251 -23.43 -4.08 -16.89
CA ASP A 251 -23.52 -3.26 -15.69
C ASP A 251 -24.40 -3.90 -14.59
N GLY A 252 -24.02 -3.68 -13.33
CA GLY A 252 -24.72 -4.17 -12.14
C GLY A 252 -24.58 -5.67 -11.87
N LYS A 253 -23.75 -6.42 -12.61
CA LYS A 253 -23.52 -7.84 -12.30
C LYS A 253 -22.78 -8.03 -10.96
N PRO A 254 -23.21 -8.99 -10.14
CA PRO A 254 -22.58 -9.24 -8.85
C PRO A 254 -21.17 -9.83 -9.03
N CYS A 255 -20.31 -9.54 -8.05
CA CYS A 255 -18.90 -9.90 -8.01
C CYS A 255 -18.59 -11.06 -7.06
N GLY A 256 -19.63 -11.80 -6.65
CA GLY A 256 -19.53 -12.79 -5.59
C GLY A 256 -19.46 -12.18 -4.17
N PRO A 257 -19.44 -13.03 -3.14
CA PRO A 257 -19.60 -12.62 -1.74
C PRO A 257 -18.33 -12.02 -1.10
N LEU A 258 -17.17 -12.14 -1.75
CA LEU A 258 -15.89 -11.69 -1.21
C LEU A 258 -15.55 -10.24 -1.59
N ARG A 259 -16.41 -9.55 -2.34
CA ARG A 259 -16.29 -8.12 -2.63
C ARG A 259 -16.66 -7.28 -1.41
N GLU A 260 -15.96 -6.16 -1.17
CA GLU A 260 -16.31 -5.25 -0.08
C GLU A 260 -17.43 -4.28 -0.45
N LYS A 261 -17.40 -3.71 -1.67
CA LYS A 261 -18.32 -2.61 -2.03
C LYS A 261 -18.81 -2.67 -3.48
N GLY A 262 -20.13 -2.56 -3.65
CA GLY A 262 -20.75 -2.30 -4.95
C GLY A 262 -20.56 -3.43 -5.96
N THR A 263 -20.43 -3.06 -7.24
CA THR A 263 -20.22 -3.98 -8.36
C THR A 263 -19.14 -3.40 -9.27
N LEU A 264 -18.45 -4.24 -10.04
CA LEU A 264 -17.60 -3.76 -11.14
C LEU A 264 -18.50 -3.24 -12.27
N ARG A 265 -18.33 -1.96 -12.63
CA ARG A 265 -19.13 -1.30 -13.67
C ARG A 265 -18.24 -0.84 -14.83
N PRO A 266 -18.67 -1.02 -16.09
CA PRO A 266 -17.97 -0.46 -17.23
C PRO A 266 -17.81 1.05 -17.07
N GLY A 267 -16.61 1.55 -17.33
CA GLY A 267 -16.27 2.96 -17.23
C GLY A 267 -14.99 3.24 -17.99
N VAL A 268 -14.90 4.42 -18.60
CA VAL A 268 -13.73 4.86 -19.36
C VAL A 268 -13.50 6.35 -19.11
N GLY A 269 -12.23 6.73 -19.00
CA GLY A 269 -11.84 8.12 -18.89
C GLY A 269 -10.37 8.33 -19.22
N LEU A 270 -9.84 9.48 -18.80
CA LEU A 270 -8.42 9.79 -19.03
C LEU A 270 -7.55 8.87 -18.17
N GLY A 271 -6.77 8.00 -18.81
CA GLY A 271 -5.83 7.12 -18.10
C GLY A 271 -6.41 5.87 -17.48
N TYR A 272 -7.71 5.57 -17.66
CA TYR A 272 -8.33 4.39 -17.05
C TYR A 272 -9.48 3.82 -17.89
N GLN A 273 -9.71 2.51 -17.74
CA GLN A 273 -10.83 1.78 -18.28
C GLN A 273 -11.11 0.56 -17.39
N ASN A 274 -12.26 0.55 -16.72
CA ASN A 274 -12.57 -0.46 -15.69
C ASN A 274 -12.77 -1.88 -16.25
N THR A 275 -13.14 -1.99 -17.52
CA THR A 275 -13.31 -3.27 -18.22
C THR A 275 -12.98 -3.10 -19.69
N LEU A 276 -12.37 -4.10 -20.32
CA LEU A 276 -12.22 -4.16 -21.78
C LEU A 276 -13.58 -3.99 -22.48
N GLU A 277 -13.58 -3.50 -23.73
CA GLU A 277 -14.82 -3.36 -24.48
C GLU A 277 -15.44 -4.74 -24.76
N LYS A 278 -16.77 -4.77 -24.97
CA LYS A 278 -17.54 -6.00 -25.17
C LYS A 278 -16.98 -6.87 -26.29
N GLN A 279 -16.76 -6.29 -27.47
CA GLN A 279 -16.28 -7.03 -28.63
C GLN A 279 -14.83 -7.46 -28.48
N SER A 280 -14.00 -6.64 -27.83
CA SER A 280 -12.60 -6.95 -27.55
C SER A 280 -12.50 -8.13 -26.58
N SER A 281 -13.32 -8.13 -25.53
CA SER A 281 -13.36 -9.22 -24.55
C SER A 281 -13.76 -10.55 -25.18
N TYR A 282 -14.84 -10.58 -25.98
CA TYR A 282 -15.25 -11.81 -26.66
C TYR A 282 -14.21 -12.30 -27.65
N ARG A 283 -13.60 -11.40 -28.42
CA ARG A 283 -12.53 -11.77 -29.34
C ARG A 283 -11.33 -12.36 -28.63
N LEU A 284 -10.92 -11.78 -27.50
CA LEU A 284 -9.82 -12.29 -26.70
C LEU A 284 -10.12 -13.72 -26.20
N LEU A 285 -11.34 -13.95 -25.70
CA LEU A 285 -11.79 -15.27 -25.27
C LEU A 285 -11.87 -16.27 -26.43
N GLU A 286 -12.33 -15.84 -27.60
CA GLU A 286 -12.42 -16.70 -28.79
C GLU A 286 -11.04 -17.15 -29.30
N PHE A 287 -10.09 -16.21 -29.36
CA PHE A 287 -8.74 -16.47 -29.86
C PHE A 287 -7.90 -17.32 -28.90
N LEU A 288 -8.03 -17.07 -27.60
CA LEU A 288 -7.21 -17.77 -26.59
C LEU A 288 -7.90 -19.01 -26.02
N SER A 289 -9.24 -19.06 -26.05
CA SER A 289 -10.05 -20.14 -25.47
C SER A 289 -9.60 -20.60 -24.06
N PRO A 290 -9.42 -19.68 -23.09
CA PRO A 290 -8.84 -20.00 -21.79
C PRO A 290 -9.78 -20.83 -20.89
N GLU A 291 -9.18 -21.59 -19.96
CA GLU A 291 -9.88 -22.33 -18.89
C GLU A 291 -10.18 -21.46 -17.67
N ALA A 292 -9.34 -20.45 -17.40
CA ALA A 292 -9.55 -19.43 -16.38
C ALA A 292 -8.95 -18.09 -16.79
N VAL A 293 -9.47 -17.02 -16.19
CA VAL A 293 -8.96 -15.66 -16.35
C VAL A 293 -8.69 -15.05 -14.97
N PHE A 294 -7.54 -14.42 -14.80
CA PHE A 294 -7.23 -13.62 -13.61
C PHE A 294 -6.91 -12.19 -14.01
N SER A 295 -7.55 -11.24 -13.34
CA SER A 295 -7.39 -9.81 -13.60
C SER A 295 -7.05 -8.94 -12.39
N GLY A 296 -6.64 -7.68 -12.60
CA GLY A 296 -6.36 -6.67 -11.57
C GLY A 296 -7.26 -5.44 -11.73
N ASP A 297 -6.70 -4.22 -11.58
CA ASP A 297 -7.29 -2.89 -11.89
C ASP A 297 -8.49 -2.46 -11.02
N ASP A 298 -9.49 -3.30 -10.77
CA ASP A 298 -10.67 -2.93 -9.96
C ASP A 298 -10.37 -2.85 -8.45
N HIS A 299 -9.18 -3.29 -8.03
CA HIS A 299 -8.66 -3.32 -6.66
C HIS A 299 -9.44 -4.18 -5.64
N ASP A 300 -10.74 -4.38 -5.80
CA ASP A 300 -11.59 -5.23 -4.98
C ASP A 300 -11.81 -6.60 -5.64
N TYR A 301 -12.12 -7.62 -4.84
CA TYR A 301 -12.38 -8.95 -5.40
C TYR A 301 -13.63 -8.91 -6.29
N CYS A 302 -13.55 -9.54 -7.45
CA CYS A 302 -14.72 -9.76 -8.28
C CYS A 302 -14.66 -11.07 -9.05
N GLU A 303 -15.65 -11.92 -8.87
CA GLU A 303 -15.80 -13.16 -9.63
C GLU A 303 -16.94 -13.03 -10.65
N TYR A 304 -16.69 -13.48 -11.89
CA TYR A 304 -17.71 -13.52 -12.94
C TYR A 304 -17.47 -14.67 -13.91
N THR A 305 -18.54 -15.25 -14.45
CA THR A 305 -18.43 -16.29 -15.49
C THR A 305 -18.87 -15.73 -16.83
N HIS A 306 -17.93 -15.71 -17.79
CA HIS A 306 -18.19 -15.33 -19.16
C HIS A 306 -18.81 -16.47 -19.94
N VAL A 307 -19.73 -16.14 -20.85
CA VAL A 307 -20.29 -17.07 -21.83
C VAL A 307 -19.95 -16.52 -23.21
N TYR A 308 -19.26 -17.32 -24.02
CA TYR A 308 -18.75 -16.93 -25.34
C TYR A 308 -18.85 -18.10 -26.32
N GLN A 309 -18.72 -17.82 -27.62
CA GLN A 309 -18.91 -18.82 -28.68
C GLN A 309 -17.59 -19.11 -29.37
N VAL A 310 -17.14 -20.37 -29.38
CA VAL A 310 -15.96 -20.79 -30.12
C VAL A 310 -16.38 -21.79 -31.18
N ARG A 311 -16.23 -21.43 -32.46
CA ARG A 311 -16.60 -22.29 -33.59
C ARG A 311 -18.04 -22.83 -33.49
N GLY A 312 -18.97 -21.99 -33.02
CA GLY A 312 -20.39 -22.34 -32.83
C GLY A 312 -20.71 -23.11 -31.54
N LEU A 313 -19.73 -23.38 -30.68
CA LEU A 313 -19.92 -24.01 -29.38
C LEU A 313 -19.90 -22.98 -28.26
N SER A 314 -20.92 -23.04 -27.40
CA SER A 314 -21.00 -22.20 -26.20
C SER A 314 -20.00 -22.68 -25.16
N LYS A 315 -19.04 -21.82 -24.81
CA LYS A 315 -18.06 -22.05 -23.74
C LYS A 315 -18.31 -21.12 -22.57
N ARG A 316 -17.88 -21.56 -21.39
CA ARG A 316 -17.92 -20.78 -20.15
C ARG A 316 -16.51 -20.69 -19.59
N VAL A 317 -16.12 -19.52 -19.10
CA VAL A 317 -14.85 -19.32 -18.41
C VAL A 317 -15.04 -18.43 -17.19
N ARG A 318 -14.45 -18.83 -16.07
CA ARG A 318 -14.46 -18.05 -14.82
C ARG A 318 -13.35 -17.02 -14.88
N GLU A 319 -13.69 -15.77 -14.57
CA GLU A 319 -12.76 -14.68 -14.32
C GLU A 319 -12.77 -14.33 -12.84
N VAL A 320 -11.58 -14.20 -12.25
CA VAL A 320 -11.36 -13.65 -10.92
C VAL A 320 -10.53 -12.39 -11.05
N THR A 321 -11.11 -11.25 -10.68
CA THR A 321 -10.38 -10.01 -10.46
C THR A 321 -9.75 -10.07 -9.06
N VAL A 322 -8.43 -10.19 -9.05
CA VAL A 322 -7.57 -10.31 -7.89
C VAL A 322 -7.56 -8.98 -7.16
N ARG A 323 -7.71 -9.08 -5.85
CA ARG A 323 -7.70 -7.92 -4.97
C ARG A 323 -6.31 -7.27 -4.94
N THR A 324 -6.27 -5.95 -4.86
CA THR A 324 -5.04 -5.18 -4.64
C THR A 324 -4.26 -5.65 -3.41
N LEU A 325 -2.93 -5.67 -3.52
CA LEU A 325 -2.04 -5.88 -2.39
C LEU A 325 -1.88 -4.61 -1.53
N SER A 326 -2.28 -3.44 -2.04
CA SER A 326 -2.06 -2.15 -1.41
C SER A 326 -3.20 -1.72 -0.49
N MET A 327 -2.87 -1.17 0.68
CA MET A 327 -3.87 -0.64 1.63
C MET A 327 -4.46 0.72 1.23
N VAL A 328 -3.96 1.34 0.15
CA VAL A 328 -4.35 2.70 -0.28
C VAL A 328 -5.21 2.71 -1.54
N MET A 329 -5.81 1.58 -1.88
CA MET A 329 -6.55 1.35 -3.13
C MET A 329 -8.05 1.08 -2.91
N ASN A 330 -8.63 1.84 -1.99
CA ASN A 330 -10.07 1.89 -1.67
C ASN A 330 -10.71 0.58 -1.15
N VAL A 331 -9.90 -0.40 -0.76
CA VAL A 331 -10.34 -1.59 0.00
C VAL A 331 -9.84 -1.51 1.44
N ARG A 332 -10.58 -2.10 2.38
CA ARG A 332 -10.20 -2.19 3.79
C ARG A 332 -9.23 -3.33 4.03
N ARG A 333 -9.47 -4.49 3.43
CA ARG A 333 -8.60 -5.66 3.54
C ARG A 333 -7.97 -5.94 2.19
N PRO A 334 -6.68 -5.64 1.97
CA PRO A 334 -5.94 -6.06 0.78
C PRO A 334 -5.88 -7.58 0.65
N GLY A 335 -5.35 -8.09 -0.47
CA GLY A 335 -5.22 -9.53 -0.65
C GLY A 335 -4.23 -9.94 -1.73
N PHE A 336 -4.16 -11.25 -1.94
CA PHE A 336 -3.46 -11.90 -3.04
C PHE A 336 -4.20 -13.19 -3.39
N GLN A 337 -3.86 -13.82 -4.51
CA GLN A 337 -4.56 -14.99 -5.01
C GLN A 337 -3.58 -16.16 -5.14
N LEU A 338 -3.97 -17.32 -4.60
CA LEU A 338 -3.25 -18.59 -4.74
C LEU A 338 -3.84 -19.34 -5.94
N LEU A 339 -3.00 -19.81 -6.85
CA LEU A 339 -3.36 -20.64 -7.99
C LEU A 339 -2.53 -21.93 -7.95
N SER A 340 -3.19 -23.08 -7.79
CA SER A 340 -2.58 -24.40 -7.93
C SER A 340 -2.82 -24.94 -9.33
N LEU A 341 -1.76 -25.42 -9.97
CA LEU A 341 -1.78 -26.00 -11.31
C LEU A 341 -1.36 -27.47 -11.23
N MET A 342 -2.15 -28.36 -11.82
CA MET A 342 -1.85 -29.79 -11.86
C MET A 342 -0.93 -30.13 -13.04
N PRO A 343 0.29 -30.66 -12.82
CA PRO A 343 1.19 -31.15 -13.87
C PRO A 343 0.56 -32.24 -14.74
N ALA A 344 0.89 -32.28 -16.05
CA ALA A 344 0.24 -33.18 -17.01
C ALA A 344 0.44 -34.67 -16.72
N ASP A 345 1.56 -35.06 -16.10
CA ASP A 345 1.88 -36.43 -15.69
C ASP A 345 0.91 -37.00 -14.64
N ILE A 346 0.21 -36.12 -13.90
CA ILE A 346 -0.70 -36.50 -12.82
C ILE A 346 -2.13 -35.97 -12.99
N ARG A 347 -2.46 -35.43 -14.17
CA ARG A 347 -3.83 -35.02 -14.50
C ARG A 347 -4.71 -36.25 -14.75
N ALA A 348 -5.80 -36.34 -14.00
CA ALA A 348 -6.93 -37.19 -14.36
C ALA A 348 -7.80 -36.49 -15.42
N SER A 349 -8.23 -37.21 -16.46
CA SER A 349 -8.96 -36.63 -17.60
C SER A 349 -10.33 -36.04 -17.26
N ASP A 350 -10.90 -36.39 -16.10
CA ASP A 350 -12.22 -35.98 -15.62
C ASP A 350 -12.16 -34.93 -14.49
N LYS A 351 -10.96 -34.47 -14.13
CA LYS A 351 -10.74 -33.51 -13.04
C LYS A 351 -10.32 -32.13 -13.52
N PRO A 352 -10.59 -31.07 -12.72
CA PRO A 352 -10.04 -29.75 -13.01
C PRO A 352 -8.50 -29.79 -13.01
N THR A 353 -7.92 -29.04 -13.93
CA THR A 353 -6.46 -28.89 -14.12
C THR A 353 -5.87 -27.80 -13.23
N HIS A 354 -6.71 -26.91 -12.71
CA HIS A 354 -6.33 -25.77 -11.89
C HIS A 354 -7.38 -25.50 -10.80
N ALA A 355 -6.94 -24.88 -9.70
CA ALA A 355 -7.82 -24.40 -8.64
C ALA A 355 -7.23 -23.13 -8.03
N ASP A 356 -8.08 -22.24 -7.54
CA ASP A 356 -7.66 -20.96 -6.98
C ASP A 356 -8.35 -20.64 -5.65
N THR A 357 -7.67 -19.88 -4.78
CA THR A 357 -8.29 -19.29 -3.59
C THR A 357 -7.73 -17.89 -3.26
N PRO A 358 -8.58 -16.91 -2.93
CA PRO A 358 -8.13 -15.61 -2.47
C PRO A 358 -7.71 -15.65 -1.00
N CYS A 359 -6.62 -14.96 -0.66
CA CYS A 359 -6.19 -14.72 0.71
C CYS A 359 -6.37 -13.24 1.08
N LEU A 360 -7.01 -12.99 2.22
CA LEU A 360 -7.24 -11.63 2.72
C LEU A 360 -6.24 -11.25 3.81
N LEU A 361 -5.78 -10.01 3.73
CA LEU A 361 -4.84 -9.40 4.65
C LEU A 361 -5.57 -8.49 5.65
N PRO A 362 -4.93 -8.12 6.77
CA PRO A 362 -5.56 -7.30 7.80
C PRO A 362 -5.93 -5.89 7.32
N ASP A 363 -6.97 -5.33 7.93
CA ASP A 363 -7.37 -3.92 7.75
C ASP A 363 -6.43 -2.99 8.53
N GLN A 364 -5.29 -2.66 7.92
CA GLN A 364 -4.26 -1.80 8.53
C GLN A 364 -4.81 -0.42 8.91
N LEU A 365 -5.66 0.17 8.07
CA LEU A 365 -6.23 1.48 8.34
C LEU A 365 -7.20 1.40 9.54
N GLY A 366 -7.94 0.30 9.67
CA GLY A 366 -8.77 -0.01 10.84
C GLY A 366 -7.95 -0.17 12.11
N ILE A 367 -6.81 -0.85 12.04
CA ILE A 367 -5.88 -0.98 13.17
C ILE A 367 -5.42 0.41 13.64
N TYR A 368 -5.01 1.29 12.71
CA TYR A 368 -4.59 2.64 13.09
C TYR A 368 -5.73 3.46 13.71
N LEU A 369 -6.90 3.49 13.08
CA LEU A 369 -7.99 4.39 13.47
C LEU A 369 -8.79 3.90 14.68
N VAL A 370 -9.00 2.58 14.80
CA VAL A 370 -9.92 1.99 15.78
C VAL A 370 -9.18 1.34 16.94
N VAL A 371 -7.89 0.98 16.76
CA VAL A 371 -7.08 0.38 17.83
C VAL A 371 -6.07 1.38 18.37
N TYR A 372 -5.13 1.87 17.54
CA TYR A 372 -4.02 2.67 18.06
C TYR A 372 -4.44 4.05 18.55
N ILE A 373 -5.25 4.80 17.81
CA ILE A 373 -5.68 6.14 18.22
C ILE A 373 -6.45 6.10 19.56
N PRO A 374 -7.49 5.24 19.73
CA PRO A 374 -8.22 5.16 21.00
C PRO A 374 -7.35 4.68 22.17
N LEU A 375 -6.52 3.65 21.97
CA LEU A 375 -5.63 3.16 23.02
C LEU A 375 -4.61 4.23 23.44
N LEU A 376 -4.13 5.05 22.51
CA LEU A 376 -3.22 6.16 22.80
C LEU A 376 -3.91 7.22 23.65
N ALA A 377 -5.13 7.63 23.28
CA ALA A 377 -5.91 8.58 24.05
C ALA A 377 -6.18 8.07 25.48
N ILE A 378 -6.61 6.81 25.63
CA ILE A 378 -6.83 6.18 26.94
C ILE A 378 -5.54 6.13 27.76
N SER A 379 -4.41 5.75 27.14
CA SER A 379 -3.11 5.70 27.82
C SER A 379 -2.70 7.08 28.35
N LEU A 380 -2.90 8.14 27.56
CA LEU A 380 -2.62 9.51 27.98
C LEU A 380 -3.48 9.95 29.17
N VAL A 381 -4.78 9.62 29.15
CA VAL A 381 -5.69 9.88 30.28
C VAL A 381 -5.24 9.13 31.54
N ILE A 382 -4.83 7.86 31.43
CA ILE A 382 -4.33 7.06 32.55
C ILE A 382 -3.06 7.69 33.14
N VAL A 383 -2.10 8.08 32.29
CA VAL A 383 -0.86 8.73 32.75
C VAL A 383 -1.18 10.07 33.43
N PHE A 384 -2.04 10.88 32.84
CA PHE A 384 -2.45 12.17 33.40
C PHE A 384 -3.15 12.02 34.76
N ALA A 385 -4.14 11.12 34.86
CA ALA A 385 -4.84 10.84 36.12
C ALA A 385 -3.90 10.27 37.20
N SER A 386 -2.98 9.39 36.80
CA SER A 386 -1.96 8.83 37.69
C SER A 386 -1.00 9.90 38.23
N ASN A 387 -0.74 10.97 37.48
CA ASN A 387 0.12 12.08 37.91
C ASN A 387 -0.65 13.10 38.77
N MET A 388 -1.91 13.43 38.42
CA MET A 388 -2.76 14.31 39.24
C MET A 388 -3.04 13.74 40.62
N GLY A 389 -3.31 12.44 40.73
CA GLY A 389 -3.53 11.76 42.02
C GLY A 389 -2.32 11.74 42.95
N GLN A 390 -1.13 12.12 42.47
CA GLN A 390 0.09 12.25 43.27
C GLN A 390 0.30 13.67 43.82
N GLN A 391 -0.41 14.67 43.28
CA GLN A 391 -0.24 16.08 43.65
C GLN A 391 -1.18 16.55 44.78
N THR A 392 -2.15 15.75 45.23
CA THR A 392 -2.98 16.11 46.40
C THR A 392 -2.18 15.92 47.69
N PRO A 393 -1.83 17.00 48.44
CA PRO A 393 -1.21 16.86 49.75
C PRO A 393 -2.27 16.31 50.70
N ARG A 394 -1.94 15.24 51.43
CA ARG A 394 -2.71 14.86 52.63
C ARG A 394 -2.68 16.05 53.58
N ARG A 395 -3.78 16.81 53.68
CA ARG A 395 -4.04 17.75 54.77
C ARG A 395 -4.06 16.93 56.07
N SER A 396 -2.92 16.87 56.75
CA SER A 396 -2.85 16.31 58.10
C SER A 396 -3.51 17.32 59.04
N TYR A 397 -4.72 17.04 59.49
CA TYR A 397 -5.39 17.78 60.55
C TYR A 397 -4.62 17.51 61.86
N SER A 398 -3.68 18.39 62.19
CA SER A 398 -3.10 18.43 63.55
C SER A 398 -4.11 19.08 64.48
N ARG A 399 -4.81 18.26 65.25
CA ARG A 399 -5.62 18.69 66.39
C ARG A 399 -4.65 19.04 67.52
N GLN A 400 -4.27 20.31 67.65
CA GLN A 400 -3.56 20.79 68.83
C GLN A 400 -4.58 21.12 69.93
N SER A 401 -4.50 20.34 71.00
CA SER A 401 -5.13 20.55 72.29
C SER A 401 -4.52 21.78 73.00
N PHE A 402 -5.37 22.71 73.42
CA PHE A 402 -5.06 23.79 74.37
C PHE A 402 -4.65 23.23 75.75
N PRO A 403 -3.89 24.01 76.54
CA PRO A 403 -4.51 24.59 77.73
C PRO A 403 -4.07 26.03 78.11
N ASN A 404 -5.07 26.80 78.56
CA ASN A 404 -5.16 27.79 79.66
C ASN A 404 -4.06 28.82 80.02
N GLY A 405 -4.56 30.03 80.31
CA GLY A 405 -4.01 31.01 81.28
C GLY A 405 -3.89 32.43 80.66
N SER A 406 -4.89 33.31 80.70
CA SER A 406 -5.40 34.18 81.79
C SER A 406 -4.57 35.44 82.09
N HIS A 407 -5.24 36.61 82.03
CA HIS A 407 -4.87 37.96 82.52
C HIS A 407 -3.72 38.69 81.78
N GLY A 408 -3.75 40.00 81.50
CA GLY A 408 -4.70 41.09 81.73
C GLY A 408 -4.17 42.39 81.09
N ASP A 409 -5.08 43.34 80.87
CA ASP A 409 -4.97 44.80 81.03
C ASP A 409 -3.94 45.71 80.30
N VAL A 410 -4.54 46.67 79.57
CA VAL A 410 -4.35 48.14 79.61
C VAL A 410 -3.27 48.83 78.73
N GLU A 411 -3.82 49.72 77.88
CA GLU A 411 -3.41 51.03 77.34
C GLU A 411 -1.95 51.47 77.13
N SER A 412 -1.79 52.19 76.01
CA SER A 412 -1.30 53.58 75.91
C SER A 412 0.02 53.88 75.16
N GLU A 413 -0.16 54.76 74.15
CA GLU A 413 0.71 55.82 73.60
C GLU A 413 2.03 55.54 72.86
N GLY A 414 2.11 56.09 71.64
CA GLY A 414 3.01 57.23 71.40
C GLY A 414 3.94 57.21 70.18
N ARG A 415 3.68 58.14 69.23
CA ARG A 415 4.64 58.89 68.36
C ARG A 415 5.40 58.14 67.25
N ARG A 416 5.75 58.72 66.09
CA ARG A 416 5.39 59.91 65.27
C ARG A 416 6.29 59.85 64.00
N ASP A 417 5.82 60.48 62.91
CA ASP A 417 6.60 61.17 61.84
C ASP A 417 7.39 60.32 60.79
N SER A 418 7.47 60.56 59.47
CA SER A 418 6.92 61.54 58.51
C SER A 418 7.24 61.16 57.03
N TYR A 419 6.25 61.18 56.12
CA TYR A 419 6.08 61.81 54.76
C TYR A 419 7.25 62.06 53.74
N PRO A 420 7.04 62.43 52.42
CA PRO A 420 5.86 62.45 51.49
C PRO A 420 6.21 62.08 49.96
N PRO A 421 5.63 62.67 48.85
CA PRO A 421 4.47 62.15 48.07
C PRO A 421 4.57 62.26 46.49
N THR A 422 3.40 62.27 45.81
CA THR A 422 2.97 62.80 44.46
C THR A 422 2.48 61.71 43.46
N SER A 423 1.22 61.61 42.97
CA SER A 423 0.24 62.51 42.28
C SER A 423 0.64 62.80 40.81
N ASN A 424 -0.17 62.80 39.73
CA ASN A 424 -1.62 62.67 39.49
C ASN A 424 -1.90 62.80 37.95
N VAL A 425 -3.14 62.47 37.48
CA VAL A 425 -3.93 63.12 36.36
C VAL A 425 -3.57 62.79 34.87
N LEU A 426 -4.46 62.65 33.86
CA LEU A 426 -5.91 62.36 33.63
C LEU A 426 -6.19 62.41 32.08
N SER A 427 -7.16 61.61 31.55
CA SER A 427 -8.10 61.79 30.37
C SER A 427 -7.66 62.53 29.08
N GLY A 428 -7.79 62.02 27.83
CA GLY A 428 -8.99 61.64 27.00
C GLY A 428 -9.47 62.81 26.09
N PRO A 429 -10.30 62.69 25.00
CA PRO A 429 -10.67 61.58 24.08
C PRO A 429 -10.80 61.96 22.54
N GLY A 430 -11.12 60.99 21.65
CA GLY A 430 -11.77 61.12 20.30
C GLY A 430 -10.91 61.72 19.15
N SER A 431 -11.06 61.49 17.84
CA SER A 431 -12.00 60.82 16.92
C SER A 431 -11.34 60.71 15.51
N SER A 432 -11.77 59.79 14.64
CA SER A 432 -11.48 59.73 13.17
C SER A 432 -12.51 60.60 12.38
N PRO A 433 -12.48 60.87 11.04
CA PRO A 433 -11.99 60.04 9.90
C PRO A 433 -11.44 60.76 8.61
N GLY A 434 -10.86 60.00 7.65
CA GLY A 434 -11.16 60.16 6.20
C GLY A 434 -10.05 60.30 5.11
N TRP A 435 -10.12 59.38 4.13
CA TRP A 435 -10.00 59.46 2.64
C TRP A 435 -8.71 59.93 1.85
N PHE A 436 -8.20 59.01 0.99
CA PHE A 436 -7.53 59.06 -0.35
C PHE A 436 -6.49 60.16 -0.72
N VAL A 437 -5.34 59.88 -1.37
CA VAL A 437 -5.13 59.72 -2.85
C VAL A 437 -3.68 59.24 -3.16
N ILE A 438 -3.52 58.66 -4.36
CA ILE A 438 -2.39 57.94 -5.00
C ILE A 438 -1.31 58.87 -5.64
N GLN A 439 -0.17 58.25 -6.02
CA GLN A 439 0.93 58.65 -6.95
C GLN A 439 2.08 59.46 -6.33
N GLY A 440 3.36 59.12 -6.48
CA GLY A 440 4.07 58.01 -7.13
C GLY A 440 5.56 58.37 -7.16
N HIS A 441 6.48 57.41 -7.23
CA HIS A 441 7.75 57.52 -7.97
C HIS A 441 8.49 56.18 -7.99
N ARG A 442 9.06 55.89 -9.16
CA ARG A 442 9.72 54.65 -9.57
C ARG A 442 11.23 54.91 -9.59
N ARG A 443 12.04 54.15 -8.84
CA ARG A 443 13.40 53.79 -9.29
C ARG A 443 14.07 52.69 -8.43
N GLN A 444 14.39 51.61 -9.13
CA GLN A 444 15.56 50.72 -9.03
C GLN A 444 16.09 50.37 -7.62
N GLN A 445 15.88 49.10 -7.23
CA GLN A 445 16.76 48.44 -6.27
C GLN A 445 17.29 47.13 -6.82
N ASN A 446 18.61 47.01 -6.67
CA ASN A 446 19.45 45.89 -7.04
C ASN A 446 19.04 44.61 -6.33
N ILE A 447 19.11 43.53 -7.10
CA ILE A 447 18.99 42.14 -6.66
C ILE A 447 20.17 41.81 -5.72
N ARG A 448 19.86 41.36 -4.50
CA ARG A 448 20.75 40.51 -3.70
C ARG A 448 20.11 39.12 -3.58
N PRO A 449 20.86 38.01 -3.69
CA PRO A 449 20.29 36.67 -3.72
C PRO A 449 19.81 36.20 -2.34
N SER A 450 18.77 35.38 -2.37
CA SER A 450 18.12 34.79 -1.19
C SER A 450 18.95 33.65 -0.58
N ILE A 451 18.75 33.50 0.73
CA ILE A 451 19.29 32.46 1.60
C ILE A 451 18.67 31.11 1.20
N PHE A 452 19.32 30.36 0.32
CA PHE A 452 18.97 28.98 -0.03
C PHE A 452 20.23 28.20 -0.45
N GLU A 453 21.11 27.90 0.52
CA GLU A 453 22.21 26.93 0.35
C GLU A 453 22.49 26.18 1.67
N TRP A 454 21.46 25.57 2.25
CA TRP A 454 21.61 24.76 3.46
C TRP A 454 20.76 23.48 3.45
N PRO A 455 20.82 22.68 2.36
CA PRO A 455 20.73 21.23 2.55
C PRO A 455 21.69 20.37 1.70
N ASP A 456 22.67 20.93 0.99
CA ASP A 456 23.61 20.12 0.19
C ASP A 456 24.90 19.73 0.93
N LYS A 457 25.27 20.47 1.98
CA LYS A 457 26.49 20.18 2.77
C LYS A 457 26.39 19.00 3.76
N MET A 458 25.20 18.44 3.99
CA MET A 458 25.06 17.21 4.80
C MET A 458 25.25 15.92 3.99
N LYS A 459 25.20 15.97 2.65
CA LYS A 459 25.41 14.78 1.81
C LYS A 459 26.89 14.42 1.62
N ASP A 460 27.79 15.37 1.75
CA ASP A 460 29.22 15.16 1.45
C ASP A 460 30.06 14.70 2.64
N SER A 461 29.58 14.83 3.89
CA SER A 461 30.27 14.29 5.08
C SER A 461 30.04 12.80 5.35
N LEU A 462 29.15 12.13 4.59
CA LEU A 462 28.90 10.69 4.73
C LEU A 462 29.41 9.85 3.54
N ARG A 463 30.12 10.46 2.59
CA ARG A 463 30.67 9.79 1.41
C ARG A 463 32.16 9.44 1.49
N SER A 464 32.84 9.76 2.60
CA SER A 464 34.29 9.53 2.75
C SER A 464 34.68 8.21 3.43
N LEU A 465 33.77 7.23 3.60
CA LEU A 465 34.06 5.96 4.30
C LEU A 465 33.72 4.67 3.53
N CYS A 466 33.54 4.70 2.21
CA CYS A 466 33.35 3.46 1.43
C CYS A 466 34.08 3.50 0.09
N PRO A 467 35.15 2.69 -0.12
CA PRO A 467 35.65 2.40 -1.46
C PRO A 467 34.66 1.50 -2.21
N GLY A 468 34.62 1.68 -3.53
CA GLY A 468 33.65 1.08 -4.43
C GLY A 468 33.76 -0.43 -4.68
N HIS A 469 32.79 -0.88 -5.47
CA HIS A 469 32.59 -2.25 -5.97
C HIS A 469 32.20 -3.30 -4.92
N ALA A 470 30.89 -3.42 -4.70
CA ALA A 470 30.31 -4.61 -4.08
C ALA A 470 29.37 -5.29 -5.09
N ARG A 471 29.82 -6.45 -5.56
CA ARG A 471 28.98 -7.51 -6.13
C ARG A 471 27.74 -7.69 -5.24
N LEU A 472 26.58 -7.93 -5.86
CA LEU A 472 25.35 -8.35 -5.18
C LEU A 472 25.61 -9.67 -4.43
N ALA A 473 26.08 -9.56 -3.19
CA ALA A 473 26.20 -10.69 -2.28
C ALA A 473 24.84 -10.95 -1.66
N SER A 474 24.28 -12.12 -1.98
CA SER A 474 23.07 -12.70 -1.41
C SER A 474 23.18 -12.77 0.12
N TYR A 475 22.35 -12.00 0.82
CA TYR A 475 22.19 -12.20 2.26
C TYR A 475 20.94 -13.03 2.49
N ARG A 476 21.12 -14.36 2.54
CA ARG A 476 20.13 -15.31 3.04
C ARG A 476 19.85 -14.96 4.51
N ARG A 477 18.89 -14.07 4.77
CA ARG A 477 18.55 -13.70 6.16
C ARG A 477 17.81 -14.87 6.78
N SER A 478 18.44 -15.51 7.76
CA SER A 478 17.78 -16.45 8.66
C SER A 478 16.54 -15.81 9.27
N TRP A 479 15.46 -16.57 9.48
CA TRP A 479 14.20 -16.16 10.09
C TRP A 479 14.31 -15.22 11.32
N PRO A 480 15.29 -15.38 12.25
CA PRO A 480 15.47 -14.42 13.35
C PRO A 480 15.96 -13.03 12.91
N GLY A 481 16.79 -12.97 11.86
CA GLY A 481 17.38 -11.73 11.34
C GLY A 481 16.39 -10.88 10.56
N THR A 482 15.43 -11.50 9.88
CA THR A 482 14.27 -10.80 9.29
C THR A 482 13.36 -10.27 10.38
N VAL A 483 12.96 -11.09 11.36
CA VAL A 483 12.11 -10.66 12.48
C VAL A 483 12.73 -9.53 13.32
N MET A 484 14.04 -9.54 13.56
CA MET A 484 14.70 -8.44 14.29
C MET A 484 14.80 -7.15 13.48
N ALA A 485 15.03 -7.26 12.16
CA ALA A 485 14.93 -6.11 11.26
C ALA A 485 13.48 -5.57 11.21
N ASP A 486 12.48 -6.45 11.33
CA ASP A 486 11.06 -6.07 11.37
C ASP A 486 10.65 -5.39 12.66
N ILE A 487 11.09 -5.90 13.81
CA ILE A 487 10.89 -5.22 15.09
C ILE A 487 11.54 -3.83 15.03
N ARG A 488 12.75 -3.74 14.45
CA ARG A 488 13.40 -2.44 14.25
C ARG A 488 12.64 -1.55 13.26
N ASP A 489 12.13 -2.06 12.16
CA ASP A 489 11.56 -1.19 11.11
C ASP A 489 10.07 -0.85 11.38
N ILE A 490 9.35 -1.73 12.09
CA ILE A 490 7.91 -1.63 12.36
C ILE A 490 7.62 -1.14 13.79
N ALA A 491 8.31 -1.69 14.80
CA ALA A 491 8.04 -1.34 16.19
C ALA A 491 8.75 -0.05 16.62
N THR A 492 9.84 0.35 15.95
CA THR A 492 10.60 1.56 16.36
C THR A 492 9.74 2.81 16.29
N PHE A 493 8.94 3.04 15.26
CA PHE A 493 8.18 4.29 15.18
C PHE A 493 7.07 4.40 16.26
N PRO A 494 6.19 3.40 16.48
CA PRO A 494 5.22 3.45 17.58
C PRO A 494 5.89 3.45 18.96
N LEU A 495 6.94 2.65 19.17
CA LEU A 495 7.63 2.57 20.47
C LEU A 495 8.42 3.84 20.77
N LEU A 496 9.07 4.46 19.78
CA LEU A 496 9.85 5.68 19.95
C LEU A 496 8.93 6.89 20.10
N THR A 497 7.80 6.94 19.39
CA THR A 497 6.75 7.95 19.63
C THR A 497 6.19 7.82 21.06
N PHE A 498 5.83 6.61 21.49
CA PHE A 498 5.37 6.37 22.85
C PHE A 498 6.45 6.70 23.89
N ALA A 499 7.71 6.34 23.65
CA ALA A 499 8.82 6.63 24.54
C ALA A 499 9.09 8.13 24.68
N VAL A 500 9.06 8.89 23.57
CA VAL A 500 9.24 10.35 23.57
C VAL A 500 8.08 11.04 24.28
N ILE A 501 6.83 10.64 24.00
CA ILE A 501 5.65 11.21 24.68
C ILE A 501 5.69 10.89 26.17
N THR A 502 5.99 9.64 26.53
CA THR A 502 6.10 9.23 27.94
C THR A 502 7.24 9.96 28.64
N TRP A 503 8.40 10.12 27.98
CA TRP A 503 9.52 10.88 28.52
C TRP A 503 9.08 12.32 28.78
N TRP A 504 8.51 13.01 27.78
CA TRP A 504 8.05 14.38 27.92
C TRP A 504 7.04 14.57 29.07
N VAL A 505 6.02 13.71 29.17
CA VAL A 505 5.00 13.76 30.24
C VAL A 505 5.53 13.38 31.63
N THR A 506 6.69 12.72 31.71
CA THR A 506 7.29 12.32 33.00
C THR A 506 8.43 13.22 33.45
N THR A 507 9.05 13.97 32.53
CA THR A 507 10.10 14.94 32.84
C THR A 507 9.62 16.37 32.99
N HIS A 508 8.44 16.70 32.44
CA HIS A 508 7.77 17.99 32.55
C HIS A 508 6.35 17.76 33.05
#